data_AF-A0A1I6JTL3-F1
#
_entry.id   AF-A0A1I6JTL3-F1
#
_cell.length_a   1.000
_cell.length_b   1.000
_cell.length_c   1.000
_cell.angle_alpha   90.00
_cell.angle_beta   90.00
_cell.angle_gamma   90.00
#
_symmetry.space_group_name_H-M   'P 1'
#
loop_
_entity.id
_entity.type
_entity.pdbx_description
1 polymer ?
#
loop_
_entity_poly.entity_id
_entity_poly.type
_entity_poly.pdbx_seq_one_letter_code
_entity_poly.pdbx_strand_id
1 'polypeptide(L)'
;MPKNKNERLCFYSFNPENEITERFLNPSDIYIVQGYGIEVFAQGLNSPISMIFTDNGDILVADSGLSTGYPQILMLKDNHFEIVAEGFNIPVTGINYMNGILYVSHRGFVTKILKDGTRQNIIMGLPSNGDNTNSPVTFSMDNKLYFGQGTVTNSGIVGNDNKWLTSSPLLCDYAGDYIMLNGQNYNTSNILSEAANNEIAVTGAFSPYGIANQPYETRKKYLKASGCILSSNLDGSNIEQVAWGFRNPSYLKFDNNGQLFAANNGYTATGSRPIENATDDFYLVSHGLWYGWPDYSGGEPVSLPRFRPSGGVQPTLLLKNQPNVPPTPFVSFPPNSMIRGFDFNYNSKFGPYGDVYIAEFGSMVKTTLGEPMPYAGTGHRVSKIDMKSRTINTFAINKSGFPSSLSKGGGFERPADIIFAPDGAMYVVDMGLNAFYNSDNFVPGTGVIWRIYKKELT
;
A
#
# COMPACT_ATOMS: atom_id res chain seq x y z
N MET A 1 34.19 -1.66 -40.06
CA MET A 1 32.85 -1.50 -39.45
C MET A 1 32.72 -2.50 -38.32
N PRO A 2 32.93 -2.10 -37.05
CA PRO A 2 32.70 -2.99 -35.93
C PRO A 2 31.22 -2.98 -35.55
N LYS A 3 30.65 -4.17 -35.37
CA LYS A 3 29.29 -4.42 -34.87
C LYS A 3 29.22 -4.04 -33.39
N ASN A 4 28.43 -3.03 -33.04
CA ASN A 4 28.02 -2.78 -31.65
C ASN A 4 26.97 -3.83 -31.26
N LYS A 5 27.39 -4.87 -30.53
CA LYS A 5 26.52 -5.64 -29.64
C LYS A 5 26.62 -4.99 -28.26
N ASN A 6 25.61 -4.22 -27.90
CA ASN A 6 25.31 -3.83 -26.52
C ASN A 6 23.81 -4.03 -26.30
N GLU A 7 23.34 -5.26 -26.47
CA GLU A 7 22.08 -5.68 -25.85
C GLU A 7 22.38 -5.83 -24.35
N ARG A 8 21.97 -4.81 -23.58
CA ARG A 8 21.93 -4.91 -22.12
C ARG A 8 20.90 -5.99 -21.78
N LEU A 9 21.37 -7.16 -21.35
CA LEU A 9 20.52 -8.19 -20.73
C LEU A 9 19.82 -7.58 -19.52
N CYS A 10 18.50 -7.45 -19.48
CA CYS A 10 17.81 -7.05 -18.25
C CYS A 10 17.72 -8.26 -17.30
N PHE A 11 18.19 -8.12 -16.06
CA PHE A 11 17.82 -9.02 -14.98
C PHE A 11 16.64 -8.39 -14.26
N TYR A 12 15.61 -9.19 -14.08
CA TYR A 12 14.34 -8.74 -13.60
C TYR A 12 14.02 -9.38 -12.25
N SER A 13 13.10 -8.78 -11.49
CA SER A 13 12.50 -9.40 -10.31
C SER A 13 11.49 -10.50 -10.66
N PHE A 14 11.77 -11.27 -11.71
CA PHE A 14 10.80 -12.15 -12.32
C PHE A 14 11.10 -13.61 -12.02
N ASN A 15 10.03 -14.41 -11.94
CA ASN A 15 10.10 -15.87 -11.94
C ASN A 15 10.79 -16.40 -13.22
N PRO A 16 11.32 -17.62 -13.28
CA PRO A 16 11.77 -18.22 -14.54
C PRO A 16 10.65 -18.30 -15.61
N GLU A 17 11.03 -18.36 -16.90
CA GLU A 17 10.14 -18.44 -18.08
C GLU A 17 9.14 -19.61 -18.09
N ASN A 18 9.33 -20.60 -17.21
CA ASN A 18 8.41 -21.73 -17.10
C ASN A 18 7.15 -21.29 -16.34
N GLU A 19 5.97 -21.66 -16.84
CA GLU A 19 4.69 -21.48 -16.15
C GLU A 19 4.75 -22.10 -14.74
N ILE A 20 5.06 -21.29 -13.73
CA ILE A 20 4.94 -21.70 -12.33
C ILE A 20 3.46 -21.77 -12.04
N THR A 21 2.89 -22.96 -12.07
CA THR A 21 1.49 -23.21 -11.70
C THR A 21 1.31 -23.35 -10.19
N GLU A 22 2.38 -23.68 -9.46
CA GLU A 22 2.35 -23.89 -8.01
C GLU A 22 3.57 -23.26 -7.31
N ARG A 23 3.33 -22.58 -6.19
CA ARG A 23 4.38 -22.00 -5.35
C ARG A 23 4.99 -23.09 -4.46
N PHE A 24 6.32 -23.27 -4.54
CA PHE A 24 7.05 -24.09 -3.57
C PHE A 24 7.00 -23.44 -2.18
N LEU A 25 6.70 -24.22 -1.14
CA LEU A 25 6.58 -23.74 0.24
C LEU A 25 7.44 -24.54 1.20
N ASN A 26 8.20 -23.82 2.01
CA ASN A 26 9.10 -24.37 3.02
C ASN A 26 9.25 -23.35 4.16
N PRO A 27 8.48 -23.50 5.25
CA PRO A 27 8.58 -22.62 6.41
C PRO A 27 9.99 -22.53 7.00
N SER A 28 10.84 -23.55 6.79
CA SER A 28 12.22 -23.55 7.28
C SER A 28 13.12 -22.56 6.55
N ASP A 29 12.70 -22.01 5.41
CA ASP A 29 13.42 -20.94 4.71
C ASP A 29 13.19 -19.57 5.36
N ILE A 30 12.26 -19.46 6.30
CA ILE A 30 11.95 -18.24 7.05
C ILE A 30 12.75 -18.25 8.34
N TYR A 31 13.58 -17.22 8.53
CA TYR A 31 14.08 -16.85 9.84
C TYR A 31 12.95 -16.20 10.63
N ILE A 32 12.77 -16.62 11.87
CA ILE A 32 11.86 -16.01 12.84
C ILE A 32 12.55 -15.90 14.19
N VAL A 33 12.22 -14.84 14.94
CA VAL A 33 12.75 -14.61 16.29
C VAL A 33 12.61 -15.87 17.16
N GLN A 34 13.61 -16.12 18.02
CA GLN A 34 13.64 -17.29 18.90
C GLN A 34 12.39 -17.35 19.79
N GLY A 35 11.89 -18.57 20.02
CA GLY A 35 10.68 -18.83 20.80
C GLY A 35 9.38 -18.78 19.99
N TYR A 36 9.47 -18.68 18.66
CA TYR A 36 8.31 -18.76 17.76
C TYR A 36 8.47 -19.90 16.74
N GLY A 37 7.32 -20.37 16.25
CA GLY A 37 7.19 -21.27 15.10
C GLY A 37 6.41 -20.58 13.98
N ILE A 38 6.60 -21.06 12.75
CA ILE A 38 5.87 -20.61 11.57
C ILE A 38 5.53 -21.82 10.71
N GLU A 39 4.32 -21.83 10.14
CA GLU A 39 3.82 -22.88 9.26
C GLU A 39 2.83 -22.33 8.24
N VAL A 40 2.52 -23.13 7.22
CA VAL A 40 1.48 -22.83 6.24
C VAL A 40 0.12 -23.14 6.87
N PHE A 41 -0.76 -22.15 6.92
CA PHE A 41 -2.14 -22.33 7.36
C PHE A 41 -3.08 -22.61 6.18
N ALA A 42 -2.94 -21.84 5.10
CA ALA A 42 -3.66 -22.04 3.86
C ALA A 42 -2.77 -21.70 2.66
N GLN A 43 -2.99 -22.37 1.54
CA GLN A 43 -2.27 -22.19 0.29
C GLN A 43 -3.22 -22.38 -0.90
N GLY A 44 -2.77 -22.08 -2.11
CA GLY A 44 -3.62 -22.20 -3.30
C GLY A 44 -4.58 -21.02 -3.48
N LEU A 45 -4.39 -19.93 -2.73
CA LEU A 45 -5.18 -18.71 -2.88
C LEU A 45 -4.70 -17.93 -4.10
N ASN A 46 -5.59 -17.13 -4.67
CA ASN A 46 -5.31 -16.33 -5.86
C ASN A 46 -4.45 -15.11 -5.54
N SER A 47 -5.04 -14.03 -5.04
CA SER A 47 -4.33 -12.83 -4.61
C SER A 47 -4.89 -12.32 -3.28
N PRO A 48 -4.72 -13.10 -2.18
CA PRO A 48 -5.29 -12.75 -0.89
C PRO A 48 -4.67 -11.44 -0.38
N ILE A 49 -5.51 -10.52 0.09
CA ILE A 49 -5.08 -9.19 0.54
C ILE A 49 -5.44 -8.90 1.99
N SER A 50 -6.46 -9.57 2.53
CA SER A 50 -6.91 -9.37 3.91
C SER A 50 -7.61 -10.63 4.41
N MET A 51 -7.58 -10.83 5.73
CA MET A 51 -8.24 -11.94 6.42
C MET A 51 -8.85 -11.41 7.72
N ILE A 52 -10.01 -11.92 8.12
CA ILE A 52 -10.64 -11.55 9.40
C ILE A 52 -11.31 -12.77 10.04
N PHE A 53 -11.55 -12.64 11.35
CA PHE A 53 -12.38 -13.55 12.12
C PHE A 53 -13.71 -12.85 12.43
N THR A 54 -14.84 -13.52 12.22
CA THR A 54 -16.16 -13.00 12.60
C THR A 54 -16.44 -13.25 14.08
N ASP A 55 -17.50 -12.63 14.61
CA ASP A 55 -17.96 -12.88 16.00
C ASP A 55 -18.31 -14.36 16.26
N ASN A 56 -18.65 -15.12 15.21
CA ASN A 56 -18.96 -16.55 15.30
C ASN A 56 -17.71 -17.44 15.17
N GLY A 57 -16.53 -16.84 14.95
CA GLY A 57 -15.29 -17.56 14.70
C GLY A 57 -15.08 -17.99 13.25
N ASP A 58 -15.91 -17.53 12.30
CA ASP A 58 -15.71 -17.82 10.88
C ASP A 58 -14.46 -17.09 10.37
N ILE A 59 -13.71 -17.74 9.48
CA ILE A 59 -12.56 -17.13 8.81
C ILE A 59 -13.00 -16.66 7.43
N LEU A 60 -12.83 -15.36 7.19
CA LEU A 60 -13.04 -14.75 5.88
C LEU A 60 -11.71 -14.29 5.30
N VAL A 61 -11.55 -14.43 4.00
CA VAL A 61 -10.38 -13.97 3.24
C VAL A 61 -10.85 -13.17 2.03
N ALA A 62 -10.25 -12.00 1.82
CA ALA A 62 -10.48 -11.19 0.64
C ALA A 62 -9.45 -11.53 -0.45
N ASP A 63 -9.92 -11.90 -1.63
CA ASP A 63 -9.13 -11.94 -2.85
C ASP A 63 -9.22 -10.57 -3.55
N SER A 64 -8.05 -9.95 -3.76
CA SER A 64 -7.98 -8.62 -4.38
C SER A 64 -8.47 -8.60 -5.83
N GLY A 65 -8.48 -9.75 -6.51
CA GLY A 65 -8.76 -9.87 -7.93
C GLY A 65 -7.60 -9.42 -8.83
N LEU A 66 -6.42 -9.11 -8.28
CA LEU A 66 -5.24 -8.70 -9.07
C LEU A 66 -4.59 -9.86 -9.84
N SER A 67 -4.85 -11.12 -9.47
CA SER A 67 -4.38 -12.28 -10.23
C SER A 67 -5.37 -12.74 -11.31
N THR A 68 -6.67 -12.70 -11.03
CA THR A 68 -7.71 -13.29 -11.90
C THR A 68 -8.57 -12.28 -12.64
N GLY A 69 -8.60 -11.02 -12.20
CA GLY A 69 -9.58 -10.04 -12.64
C GLY A 69 -10.96 -10.18 -11.99
N TYR A 70 -11.13 -11.11 -11.03
CA TYR A 70 -12.42 -11.37 -10.39
C TYR A 70 -12.24 -11.30 -8.86
N PRO A 71 -12.46 -10.13 -8.24
CA PRO A 71 -12.32 -9.98 -6.80
C PRO A 71 -13.48 -10.65 -6.05
N GLN A 72 -13.14 -11.37 -4.97
CA GLN A 72 -14.06 -12.25 -4.25
C GLN A 72 -13.78 -12.23 -2.74
N ILE A 73 -14.81 -12.50 -1.94
CA ILE A 73 -14.68 -12.80 -0.52
C ILE A 73 -14.94 -14.30 -0.33
N LEU A 74 -14.00 -14.96 0.34
CA LEU A 74 -13.99 -16.37 0.60
C LEU A 74 -14.26 -16.63 2.09
N MET A 75 -14.96 -17.71 2.41
CA MET A 75 -15.16 -18.21 3.77
C MET A 75 -14.55 -19.60 3.89
N LEU A 76 -13.78 -19.85 4.94
CA LEU A 76 -13.29 -21.19 5.24
C LEU A 76 -14.41 -22.03 5.88
N LYS A 77 -14.81 -23.11 5.22
CA LYS A 77 -15.72 -24.13 5.75
C LYS A 77 -15.11 -25.50 5.53
N ASP A 78 -15.17 -26.40 6.51
CA ASP A 78 -14.68 -27.78 6.38
C ASP A 78 -13.33 -27.90 5.63
N ASN A 79 -12.36 -27.05 6.01
CA ASN A 79 -11.02 -26.94 5.41
C ASN A 79 -10.94 -26.56 3.92
N HIS A 80 -12.01 -26.01 3.33
CA HIS A 80 -12.01 -25.45 1.98
C HIS A 80 -12.60 -24.04 1.95
N PHE A 81 -12.20 -23.25 0.96
CA PHE A 81 -12.70 -21.89 0.80
C PHE A 81 -13.90 -21.87 -0.16
N GLU A 82 -15.04 -21.36 0.32
CA GLU A 82 -16.23 -21.11 -0.49
C GLU A 82 -16.38 -19.61 -0.78
N ILE A 83 -16.82 -19.26 -1.98
CA ILE A 83 -17.14 -17.87 -2.33
C ILE A 83 -18.43 -17.46 -1.63
N VAL A 84 -18.39 -16.37 -0.87
CA VAL A 84 -19.57 -15.81 -0.17
C VAL A 84 -19.97 -14.43 -0.70
N ALA A 85 -19.06 -13.72 -1.39
CA ALA A 85 -19.38 -12.50 -2.11
C ALA A 85 -18.42 -12.25 -3.28
N GLU A 86 -18.87 -11.53 -4.29
CA GLU A 86 -18.15 -11.25 -5.54
C GLU A 86 -18.69 -9.98 -6.21
N GLY A 87 -18.14 -9.56 -7.35
CA GLY A 87 -18.67 -8.41 -8.11
C GLY A 87 -18.25 -7.04 -7.56
N PHE A 88 -17.04 -6.96 -7.01
CA PHE A 88 -16.40 -5.73 -6.56
C PHE A 88 -15.51 -5.12 -7.65
N ASN A 89 -15.07 -3.87 -7.47
CA ASN A 89 -14.10 -3.26 -8.37
C ASN A 89 -12.68 -3.69 -8.01
N ILE A 90 -11.85 -4.04 -8.99
CA ILE A 90 -10.46 -4.45 -8.75
C ILE A 90 -9.59 -3.22 -8.42
N PRO A 91 -8.74 -3.23 -7.40
CA PRO A 91 -8.65 -4.28 -6.39
C PRO A 91 -9.70 -4.12 -5.28
N VAL A 92 -10.13 -5.25 -4.71
CA VAL A 92 -10.53 -5.26 -3.29
C VAL A 92 -9.28 -4.98 -2.47
N THR A 93 -9.36 -4.03 -1.55
CA THR A 93 -8.22 -3.60 -0.73
C THR A 93 -8.25 -4.17 0.67
N GLY A 94 -9.41 -4.63 1.14
CA GLY A 94 -9.56 -5.47 2.33
C GLY A 94 -10.99 -5.57 2.84
N ILE A 95 -11.16 -6.30 3.94
CA ILE A 95 -12.44 -6.56 4.58
C ILE A 95 -12.39 -6.31 6.08
N ASN A 96 -13.53 -5.90 6.64
CA ASN A 96 -13.69 -5.66 8.07
C ASN A 96 -15.08 -6.12 8.51
N TYR A 97 -15.21 -6.55 9.76
CA TYR A 97 -16.47 -7.04 10.31
C TYR A 97 -16.80 -6.29 11.59
N MET A 98 -18.07 -5.88 11.73
CA MET A 98 -18.57 -5.28 12.95
C MET A 98 -20.07 -5.56 13.07
N ASN A 99 -20.49 -6.07 14.24
CA ASN A 99 -21.91 -6.24 14.60
C ASN A 99 -22.73 -7.00 13.57
N GLY A 100 -22.18 -8.08 12.99
CA GLY A 100 -22.89 -8.86 11.98
C GLY A 100 -22.82 -8.34 10.55
N ILE A 101 -22.10 -7.24 10.31
CA ILE A 101 -22.01 -6.57 9.01
C ILE A 101 -20.58 -6.69 8.49
N LEU A 102 -20.44 -7.17 7.24
CA LEU A 102 -19.17 -7.21 6.53
C LEU A 102 -19.02 -5.92 5.71
N TYR A 103 -17.88 -5.25 5.86
CA TYR A 103 -17.50 -4.08 5.08
C TYR A 103 -16.38 -4.48 4.13
N VAL A 104 -16.58 -4.23 2.84
CA VAL A 104 -15.63 -4.54 1.78
C VAL A 104 -15.15 -3.22 1.16
N SER A 105 -13.86 -2.95 1.29
CA SER A 105 -13.22 -1.81 0.62
C SER A 105 -12.68 -2.27 -0.73
N HIS A 106 -13.05 -1.56 -1.78
CA HIS A 106 -12.63 -1.86 -3.15
C HIS A 106 -12.49 -0.59 -3.95
N ARG A 107 -11.90 -0.64 -5.16
CA ARG A 107 -11.48 0.56 -5.90
C ARG A 107 -12.63 1.57 -6.05
N GLY A 108 -12.55 2.67 -5.29
CA GLY A 108 -13.45 3.81 -5.37
C GLY A 108 -14.64 3.77 -4.39
N PHE A 109 -14.78 2.67 -3.63
CA PHE A 109 -15.99 2.33 -2.90
C PHE A 109 -15.73 1.66 -1.55
N VAL A 110 -16.72 1.77 -0.66
CA VAL A 110 -16.90 0.87 0.48
C VAL A 110 -18.32 0.31 0.40
N THR A 111 -18.42 -1.02 0.40
CA THR A 111 -19.70 -1.75 0.34
C THR A 111 -19.92 -2.47 1.66
N LYS A 112 -21.07 -2.28 2.28
CA LYS A 112 -21.50 -3.15 3.40
C LYS A 112 -22.37 -4.29 2.88
N ILE A 113 -22.24 -5.45 3.52
CA ILE A 113 -23.00 -6.66 3.26
C ILE A 113 -23.65 -7.08 4.58
N LEU A 114 -24.98 -7.14 4.57
CA LEU A 114 -25.78 -7.53 5.74
C LEU A 114 -25.87 -9.07 5.83
N LYS A 115 -26.35 -9.58 6.97
CA LYS A 115 -26.50 -11.02 7.22
C LYS A 115 -27.39 -11.75 6.20
N ASP A 116 -28.37 -11.06 5.64
CA ASP A 116 -29.27 -11.60 4.61
C ASP A 116 -28.65 -11.56 3.19
N GLY A 117 -27.41 -11.10 3.06
CA GLY A 117 -26.71 -10.94 1.79
C GLY A 117 -26.96 -9.59 1.09
N THR A 118 -27.83 -8.73 1.63
CA THR A 118 -28.10 -7.41 1.06
C THR A 118 -26.83 -6.56 1.01
N ARG A 119 -26.54 -5.99 -0.15
CA ARG A 119 -25.35 -5.16 -0.40
C ARG A 119 -25.71 -3.69 -0.56
N GLN A 120 -24.92 -2.82 0.05
CA GLN A 120 -25.10 -1.37 -0.05
C GLN A 120 -23.76 -0.67 -0.19
N ASN A 121 -23.57 0.05 -1.30
CA ASN A 121 -22.43 0.96 -1.44
C ASN A 121 -22.67 2.18 -0.56
N ILE A 122 -21.92 2.26 0.53
CA ILE A 122 -22.06 3.33 1.53
C ILE A 122 -21.10 4.49 1.27
N ILE A 123 -19.93 4.20 0.66
CA ILE A 123 -19.00 5.21 0.16
C ILE A 123 -18.81 4.96 -1.33
N MET A 124 -18.86 6.02 -2.13
CA MET A 124 -18.73 5.98 -3.60
C MET A 124 -17.92 7.18 -4.09
N GLY A 125 -17.33 7.07 -5.28
CA GLY A 125 -16.69 8.21 -5.96
C GLY A 125 -15.43 8.71 -5.25
N LEU A 126 -14.66 7.80 -4.66
CA LEU A 126 -13.30 8.12 -4.20
C LEU A 126 -12.34 8.18 -5.41
N PRO A 127 -11.32 9.06 -5.40
CA PRO A 127 -10.39 9.24 -6.53
C PRO A 127 -9.36 8.10 -6.67
N SER A 128 -9.81 6.85 -6.63
CA SER A 128 -8.99 5.62 -6.65
C SER A 128 -8.59 5.15 -8.06
N ASN A 129 -8.64 6.03 -9.05
CA ASN A 129 -8.33 5.69 -10.45
C ASN A 129 -6.88 6.01 -10.85
N GLY A 130 -6.09 6.60 -9.94
CA GLY A 130 -4.69 6.89 -10.17
C GLY A 130 -3.75 5.80 -9.66
N ASP A 131 -2.55 6.21 -9.23
CA ASP A 131 -1.47 5.32 -8.78
C ASP A 131 -1.84 4.53 -7.51
N ASN A 132 -2.66 5.11 -6.63
CA ASN A 132 -3.05 4.51 -5.36
C ASN A 132 -4.57 4.51 -5.17
N THR A 133 -5.07 3.54 -4.41
CA THR A 133 -6.50 3.34 -4.13
C THR A 133 -6.84 3.68 -2.67
N ASN A 134 -8.11 3.54 -2.30
CA ASN A 134 -8.55 3.60 -0.91
C ASN A 134 -8.11 2.36 -0.12
N SER A 135 -7.78 2.54 1.16
CA SER A 135 -7.42 1.46 2.08
C SER A 135 -8.66 0.67 2.54
N PRO A 136 -8.48 -0.45 3.26
CA PRO A 136 -9.51 -1.00 4.14
C PRO A 136 -10.04 0.05 5.11
N VAL A 137 -11.25 -0.18 5.63
CA VAL A 137 -11.79 0.63 6.72
C VAL A 137 -11.19 0.18 8.04
N THR A 138 -11.34 1.02 9.07
CA THR A 138 -11.20 0.64 10.47
C THR A 138 -12.30 1.36 11.25
N PHE A 139 -12.55 0.92 12.48
CA PHE A 139 -13.62 1.45 13.31
C PHE A 139 -13.07 2.10 14.56
N SER A 140 -13.56 3.29 14.87
CA SER A 140 -13.30 3.94 16.15
C SER A 140 -14.22 3.38 17.25
N MET A 141 -13.88 3.65 18.51
CA MET A 141 -14.68 3.24 19.67
C MET A 141 -16.09 3.85 19.71
N ASP A 142 -16.30 4.99 19.05
CA ASP A 142 -17.60 5.65 18.89
C ASP A 142 -18.35 5.19 17.63
N ASN A 143 -17.97 4.05 17.03
CA ASN A 143 -18.60 3.45 15.86
C ASN A 143 -18.62 4.35 14.62
N LYS A 144 -17.52 5.05 14.33
CA LYS A 144 -17.31 5.70 13.03
C LYS A 144 -16.35 4.87 12.17
N LEU A 145 -16.58 4.90 10.86
CA LEU A 145 -15.68 4.35 9.85
C LEU A 145 -14.53 5.32 9.63
N TYR A 146 -13.32 4.80 9.47
CA TYR A 146 -12.13 5.54 9.03
C TYR A 146 -11.44 4.78 7.91
N PHE A 147 -10.96 5.49 6.88
CA PHE A 147 -10.20 4.87 5.78
C PHE A 147 -9.30 5.90 5.10
N GLY A 148 -8.20 5.43 4.54
CA GLY A 148 -7.28 6.20 3.73
C GLY A 148 -7.72 6.26 2.27
N GLN A 149 -7.38 7.36 1.61
CA GLN A 149 -7.42 7.53 0.16
C GLN A 149 -6.02 7.89 -0.33
N GLY A 150 -5.42 7.02 -1.15
CA GLY A 150 -4.13 7.29 -1.77
C GLY A 150 -4.17 8.39 -2.84
N THR A 151 -3.00 8.86 -3.24
CA THR A 151 -2.83 9.89 -4.29
C THR A 151 -2.99 9.31 -5.69
N VAL A 152 -3.39 10.18 -6.60
CA VAL A 152 -3.50 9.90 -8.03
C VAL A 152 -2.11 9.78 -8.67
N THR A 153 -1.15 10.59 -8.21
CA THR A 153 0.22 10.61 -8.74
C THR A 153 1.24 10.28 -7.65
N ASN A 154 2.47 9.99 -8.07
CA ASN A 154 3.61 9.83 -7.18
C ASN A 154 3.91 11.09 -6.34
N SER A 155 3.96 12.27 -6.98
CA SER A 155 4.54 13.48 -6.38
C SER A 155 3.82 14.80 -6.72
N GLY A 156 2.54 14.71 -7.09
CA GLY A 156 1.64 15.85 -7.33
C GLY A 156 1.62 16.33 -8.78
N ILE A 157 2.35 15.67 -9.68
CA ILE A 157 2.47 16.00 -11.11
C ILE A 157 2.04 14.79 -11.93
N VAL A 158 1.13 14.98 -12.90
CA VAL A 158 0.78 13.92 -13.86
C VAL A 158 1.89 13.80 -14.90
N GLY A 159 2.37 12.58 -15.13
CA GLY A 159 3.50 12.28 -16.00
C GLY A 159 3.40 10.91 -16.68
N ASN A 160 4.42 10.58 -17.47
CA ASN A 160 4.45 9.34 -18.25
C ASN A 160 4.65 8.08 -17.39
N ASP A 161 4.96 8.23 -16.11
CA ASP A 161 4.99 7.13 -15.14
C ASP A 161 3.59 6.64 -14.74
N ASN A 162 2.56 7.48 -14.93
CA ASN A 162 1.19 7.15 -14.61
C ASN A 162 0.60 6.19 -15.65
N LYS A 163 0.49 4.90 -15.29
CA LYS A 163 -0.03 3.84 -16.18
C LYS A 163 -1.47 4.07 -16.66
N TRP A 164 -2.25 4.84 -15.91
CA TRP A 164 -3.64 5.18 -16.20
C TRP A 164 -3.79 6.37 -17.16
N LEU A 165 -2.70 7.08 -17.51
CA LEU A 165 -2.74 8.35 -18.24
C LEU A 165 -3.49 8.27 -19.57
N THR A 166 -3.22 7.25 -20.39
CA THR A 166 -3.86 7.08 -21.71
C THR A 166 -5.35 6.85 -21.63
N SER A 167 -5.83 6.28 -20.53
CA SER A 167 -7.25 5.99 -20.30
C SER A 167 -7.97 7.11 -19.55
N SER A 168 -7.25 8.02 -18.88
CA SER A 168 -7.83 9.07 -18.05
C SER A 168 -6.96 10.33 -18.02
N PRO A 169 -6.78 11.01 -19.17
CA PRO A 169 -5.84 12.14 -19.28
C PRO A 169 -6.23 13.38 -18.47
N LEU A 170 -7.50 13.49 -18.07
CA LEU A 170 -8.02 14.58 -17.25
C LEU A 170 -7.87 14.33 -15.73
N LEU A 171 -7.47 13.12 -15.33
CA LEU A 171 -7.34 12.76 -13.92
C LEU A 171 -6.09 13.43 -13.33
N CYS A 172 -6.22 14.02 -12.14
CA CYS A 172 -5.13 14.63 -11.38
C CYS A 172 -5.46 14.63 -9.89
N ASP A 173 -4.49 14.98 -9.05
CA ASP A 173 -4.69 15.05 -7.61
C ASP A 173 -5.61 16.18 -7.17
N TYR A 174 -6.35 15.93 -6.08
CA TYR A 174 -7.21 16.94 -5.43
C TYR A 174 -6.65 17.32 -4.05
N ALA A 175 -6.59 18.63 -3.77
CA ALA A 175 -6.08 19.14 -2.50
C ALA A 175 -7.10 18.99 -1.36
N GLY A 176 -6.63 18.65 -0.16
CA GLY A 176 -7.46 18.54 1.06
C GLY A 176 -7.70 19.87 1.78
N ASP A 177 -7.09 20.94 1.30
CA ASP A 177 -7.36 22.31 1.75
C ASP A 177 -7.16 23.32 0.61
N TYR A 178 -7.49 24.58 0.88
CA TYR A 178 -7.11 25.69 0.03
C TYR A 178 -5.59 25.88 0.05
N ILE A 179 -4.95 25.64 -1.09
CA ILE A 179 -3.51 25.83 -1.27
C ILE A 179 -3.22 26.80 -2.40
N MET A 180 -2.10 27.48 -2.29
CA MET A 180 -1.48 28.32 -3.29
C MET A 180 -0.23 27.61 -3.80
N LEU A 181 -0.10 27.51 -5.11
CA LEU A 181 1.02 26.84 -5.76
C LEU A 181 2.13 27.85 -6.09
N ASN A 182 3.38 27.42 -6.04
CA ASN A 182 4.52 28.22 -6.50
C ASN A 182 4.52 28.40 -8.04
N GLY A 183 3.82 27.51 -8.78
CA GLY A 183 3.65 27.60 -10.23
C GLY A 183 4.74 26.91 -11.05
N GLN A 184 5.51 25.99 -10.45
CA GLN A 184 6.44 25.16 -11.23
C GLN A 184 5.69 24.23 -12.17
N ASN A 185 6.28 24.02 -13.35
CA ASN A 185 5.78 23.13 -14.37
C ASN A 185 6.88 22.17 -14.81
N TYR A 186 6.50 20.96 -15.21
CA TYR A 186 7.42 19.88 -15.54
C TYR A 186 7.17 19.40 -16.97
N ASN A 187 8.27 19.20 -17.70
CA ASN A 187 8.26 18.81 -19.09
C ASN A 187 8.41 17.29 -19.22
N THR A 188 7.55 16.66 -20.02
CA THR A 188 7.67 15.26 -20.44
C THR A 188 7.37 15.11 -21.91
N SER A 189 7.92 14.08 -22.56
CA SER A 189 7.49 13.70 -23.92
C SER A 189 5.98 13.47 -23.94
N ASN A 190 5.26 14.09 -24.87
CA ASN A 190 3.81 13.94 -24.98
C ASN A 190 3.48 12.58 -25.59
N ILE A 191 2.94 11.66 -24.78
CA ILE A 191 2.55 10.31 -25.22
C ILE A 191 1.12 10.22 -25.75
N LEU A 192 0.38 11.32 -25.75
CA LEU A 192 -1.01 11.40 -26.22
C LEU A 192 -1.14 12.04 -27.61
N SER A 193 -0.05 12.58 -28.15
CA SER A 193 -0.02 13.17 -29.49
C SER A 193 0.42 12.15 -30.53
N GLU A 194 -0.36 12.00 -31.60
CA GLU A 194 0.00 11.20 -32.77
C GLU A 194 0.95 11.94 -33.72
N ALA A 195 1.15 13.25 -33.53
CA ALA A 195 1.88 14.12 -34.45
C ALA A 195 3.33 14.40 -33.97
N ALA A 196 4.29 13.76 -34.65
CA ALA A 196 5.75 13.95 -34.53
C ALA A 196 6.39 13.50 -33.19
N ASN A 197 7.47 12.73 -33.30
CA ASN A 197 8.20 12.05 -32.22
C ASN A 197 8.83 12.93 -31.12
N ASN A 198 8.51 14.23 -31.00
CA ASN A 198 9.21 15.17 -30.11
C ASN A 198 8.31 16.23 -29.43
N GLU A 199 6.98 16.11 -29.44
CA GLU A 199 6.13 17.06 -28.69
C GLU A 199 6.36 16.93 -27.17
N ILE A 200 6.37 18.06 -26.46
CA ILE A 200 6.56 18.13 -25.01
C ILE A 200 5.25 18.56 -24.35
N ALA A 201 4.74 17.72 -23.45
CA ALA A 201 3.69 18.09 -22.50
C ALA A 201 4.30 18.84 -21.32
N VAL A 202 3.67 19.95 -20.92
CA VAL A 202 4.07 20.77 -19.79
C VAL A 202 2.98 20.69 -18.73
N THR A 203 3.25 20.01 -17.62
CA THR A 203 2.25 19.72 -16.58
C THR A 203 2.60 20.43 -15.27
N GLY A 204 1.61 21.12 -14.70
CA GLY A 204 1.68 21.74 -13.38
C GLY A 204 1.23 20.81 -12.24
N ALA A 205 1.38 21.28 -11.00
CA ALA A 205 0.91 20.59 -9.82
C ALA A 205 -0.63 20.55 -9.72
N PHE A 206 -1.17 19.42 -9.24
CA PHE A 206 -2.61 19.22 -9.08
C PHE A 206 -3.40 19.59 -10.34
N SER A 207 -2.87 19.25 -11.51
CA SER A 207 -3.41 19.65 -12.82
C SER A 207 -3.38 18.47 -13.78
N PRO A 208 -4.35 18.38 -14.72
CA PRO A 208 -4.33 17.38 -15.76
C PRO A 208 -3.04 17.39 -16.60
N TYR A 209 -2.75 16.27 -17.25
CA TYR A 209 -1.59 16.14 -18.13
C TYR A 209 -1.57 17.23 -19.21
N GLY A 210 -0.41 17.87 -19.40
CA GLY A 210 -0.22 18.94 -20.39
C GLY A 210 -0.83 20.30 -20.00
N ILE A 211 -1.38 20.43 -18.79
CA ILE A 211 -1.91 21.69 -18.27
C ILE A 211 -0.92 22.32 -17.29
N ALA A 212 -0.32 23.44 -17.69
CA ALA A 212 0.60 24.20 -16.88
C ALA A 212 -0.13 25.08 -15.83
N ASN A 213 0.50 25.27 -14.67
CA ASN A 213 0.08 26.27 -13.69
C ASN A 213 0.63 27.65 -14.00
N GLN A 214 -0.09 28.65 -13.50
CA GLN A 214 0.44 29.99 -13.32
C GLN A 214 1.02 30.16 -11.90
N PRO A 215 2.01 31.06 -11.70
CA PRO A 215 2.47 31.41 -10.36
C PRO A 215 1.32 31.86 -9.45
N TYR A 216 1.33 31.35 -8.21
CA TYR A 216 0.35 31.69 -7.17
C TYR A 216 -1.09 31.26 -7.46
N GLU A 217 -1.28 30.36 -8.43
CA GLU A 217 -2.57 29.74 -8.69
C GLU A 217 -3.07 28.97 -7.47
N THR A 218 -4.35 29.11 -7.15
CA THR A 218 -4.96 28.46 -5.98
C THR A 218 -5.71 27.19 -6.38
N ARG A 219 -5.60 26.14 -5.56
CA ARG A 219 -6.45 24.94 -5.63
C ARG A 219 -7.45 24.98 -4.49
N LYS A 220 -8.70 24.65 -4.80
CA LYS A 220 -9.79 24.59 -3.81
C LYS A 220 -9.69 23.30 -3.01
N LYS A 221 -10.14 23.36 -1.76
CA LYS A 221 -10.37 22.18 -0.94
C LYS A 221 -11.38 21.24 -1.61
N TYR A 222 -11.04 19.95 -1.63
CA TYR A 222 -11.94 18.87 -2.03
C TYR A 222 -12.08 17.88 -0.87
N LEU A 223 -13.31 17.54 -0.49
CA LEU A 223 -13.55 16.72 0.71
C LEU A 223 -12.94 15.32 0.58
N LYS A 224 -13.07 14.68 -0.59
CA LYS A 224 -12.45 13.38 -0.90
C LYS A 224 -11.10 13.59 -1.58
N ALA A 225 -10.21 14.33 -0.92
CA ALA A 225 -8.91 14.69 -1.47
C ALA A 225 -8.04 13.47 -1.77
N SER A 226 -7.04 13.69 -2.62
CA SER A 226 -5.92 12.76 -2.74
C SER A 226 -5.11 12.74 -1.44
N GLY A 227 -4.62 11.57 -1.06
CA GLY A 227 -3.67 11.48 0.06
C GLY A 227 -4.28 11.89 1.40
N CYS A 228 -5.51 11.44 1.69
CA CYS A 228 -6.24 11.83 2.89
C CYS A 228 -6.73 10.64 3.72
N ILE A 229 -7.09 10.93 4.96
CA ILE A 229 -7.85 10.02 5.82
C ILE A 229 -9.24 10.63 5.98
N LEU A 230 -10.26 9.82 5.72
CA LEU A 230 -11.67 10.17 5.80
C LEU A 230 -12.30 9.41 6.96
N SER A 231 -13.33 10.02 7.55
CA SER A 231 -14.25 9.32 8.47
C SER A 231 -15.70 9.48 8.03
N SER A 232 -16.57 8.57 8.45
CA SER A 232 -18.02 8.67 8.25
C SER A 232 -18.76 7.91 9.35
N ASN A 233 -20.09 8.06 9.40
CA ASN A 233 -20.94 7.10 10.11
C ASN A 233 -20.84 5.71 9.46
N LEU A 234 -21.28 4.66 10.16
CA LEU A 234 -21.27 3.27 9.65
C LEU A 234 -22.10 3.03 8.38
N ASP A 235 -23.05 3.93 8.07
CA ASP A 235 -23.86 3.91 6.86
C ASP A 235 -23.27 4.76 5.72
N GLY A 236 -22.10 5.36 5.91
CA GLY A 236 -21.41 6.22 4.96
C GLY A 236 -21.85 7.69 4.97
N SER A 237 -22.84 8.06 5.77
CA SER A 237 -23.25 9.45 5.95
C SER A 237 -22.23 10.27 6.75
N ASN A 238 -22.34 11.60 6.70
CA ASN A 238 -21.46 12.53 7.43
C ASN A 238 -19.97 12.30 7.18
N ILE A 239 -19.59 12.21 5.90
CA ILE A 239 -18.17 12.06 5.53
C ILE A 239 -17.38 13.33 5.89
N GLU A 240 -16.26 13.15 6.57
CA GLU A 240 -15.39 14.21 7.07
C GLU A 240 -13.94 13.90 6.71
N GLN A 241 -13.16 14.92 6.34
CA GLN A 241 -11.72 14.79 6.20
C GLN A 241 -11.06 14.92 7.57
N VAL A 242 -10.42 13.84 8.01
CA VAL A 242 -9.72 13.73 9.29
C VAL A 242 -8.35 14.39 9.21
N ALA A 243 -7.59 14.05 8.17
CA ALA A 243 -6.24 14.54 7.91
C ALA A 243 -5.91 14.39 6.42
N TRP A 244 -4.89 15.08 5.93
CA TRP A 244 -4.46 14.98 4.52
C TRP A 244 -2.97 15.20 4.34
N GLY A 245 -2.45 15.11 3.12
CA GLY A 245 -1.01 15.22 2.86
C GLY A 245 -0.24 13.93 3.15
N PHE A 246 -0.92 12.79 3.08
CA PHE A 246 -0.28 11.48 2.92
C PHE A 246 -0.04 11.23 1.43
N ARG A 247 0.86 10.31 1.08
CA ARG A 247 0.95 9.82 -0.31
C ARG A 247 0.04 8.61 -0.49
N ASN A 248 0.24 7.59 0.33
CA ASN A 248 -0.57 6.38 0.28
C ASN A 248 -0.80 5.86 1.70
N PRO A 249 -1.82 6.39 2.43
CA PRO A 249 -2.24 5.83 3.71
C PRO A 249 -2.87 4.45 3.47
N SER A 250 -2.04 3.42 3.38
CA SER A 250 -2.35 2.10 2.83
C SER A 250 -3.14 1.22 3.79
N TYR A 251 -3.01 1.47 5.10
CA TYR A 251 -3.73 0.75 6.15
C TYR A 251 -3.84 1.61 7.41
N LEU A 252 -4.97 1.49 8.12
CA LEU A 252 -5.28 2.23 9.33
C LEU A 252 -5.75 1.28 10.42
N LYS A 253 -5.39 1.54 11.68
CA LYS A 253 -5.95 0.82 12.83
C LYS A 253 -5.94 1.67 14.08
N PHE A 254 -7.01 1.55 14.87
CA PHE A 254 -7.06 2.10 16.22
C PHE A 254 -6.37 1.16 17.21
N ASP A 255 -5.65 1.72 18.18
CA ASP A 255 -5.21 1.00 19.37
C ASP A 255 -6.34 0.93 20.42
N ASN A 256 -6.12 0.21 21.52
CA ASN A 256 -7.10 0.08 22.60
C ASN A 256 -7.32 1.38 23.40
N ASN A 257 -6.49 2.41 23.19
CA ASN A 257 -6.66 3.74 23.78
C ASN A 257 -7.40 4.70 22.85
N GLY A 258 -7.78 4.27 21.65
CA GLY A 258 -8.51 5.08 20.68
C GLY A 258 -7.61 5.98 19.84
N GLN A 259 -6.31 5.69 19.81
CA GLN A 259 -5.34 6.38 18.97
C GLN A 259 -5.33 5.76 17.58
N LEU A 260 -5.50 6.58 16.54
CA LEU A 260 -5.45 6.13 15.15
C LEU A 260 -4.01 6.08 14.66
N PHE A 261 -3.58 4.93 14.16
CA PHE A 261 -2.30 4.77 13.49
C PHE A 261 -2.47 4.50 11.99
N ALA A 262 -1.51 4.97 11.19
CA ALA A 262 -1.52 4.84 9.74
C ALA A 262 -0.18 4.33 9.21
N ALA A 263 -0.24 3.32 8.36
CA ALA A 263 0.86 2.94 7.48
C ALA A 263 0.78 3.81 6.21
N ASN A 264 1.84 4.57 5.89
CA ASN A 264 1.91 5.42 4.71
C ASN A 264 3.11 5.05 3.82
N ASN A 265 2.87 4.80 2.53
CA ASN A 265 3.98 4.57 1.59
C ASN A 265 4.47 5.86 0.95
N GLY A 266 5.79 6.08 1.01
CA GLY A 266 6.50 7.24 0.50
C GLY A 266 6.64 7.26 -1.02
N TYR A 267 7.38 8.26 -1.49
CA TYR A 267 7.59 8.54 -2.91
C TYR A 267 8.51 7.51 -3.58
N THR A 268 8.40 7.42 -4.90
CA THR A 268 9.35 6.69 -5.75
C THR A 268 10.21 7.66 -6.56
N ALA A 269 11.39 7.21 -6.99
CA ALA A 269 12.29 7.95 -7.87
C ALA A 269 11.82 7.95 -9.35
N THR A 270 10.51 8.06 -9.59
CA THR A 270 9.88 8.00 -10.92
C THR A 270 9.03 9.23 -11.21
N GLY A 271 8.73 9.42 -12.49
CA GLY A 271 7.84 10.47 -12.99
C GLY A 271 8.51 11.81 -13.24
N SER A 272 7.69 12.81 -13.56
CA SER A 272 8.16 14.15 -13.96
C SER A 272 8.83 14.92 -12.82
N ARG A 273 8.49 14.57 -11.57
CA ARG A 273 9.09 15.09 -10.34
C ARG A 273 9.49 13.92 -9.44
N PRO A 274 10.58 13.20 -9.77
CA PRO A 274 11.00 12.04 -9.01
C PRO A 274 11.57 12.45 -7.65
N ILE A 275 11.25 11.70 -6.60
CA ILE A 275 11.75 11.92 -5.25
C ILE A 275 12.37 10.60 -4.76
N GLU A 276 13.68 10.60 -4.56
CA GLU A 276 14.43 9.42 -4.12
C GLU A 276 14.56 9.39 -2.59
N ASN A 277 14.85 8.23 -2.00
CA ASN A 277 15.08 8.07 -0.55
C ASN A 277 13.93 8.54 0.36
N ALA A 278 12.70 8.60 -0.16
CA ALA A 278 11.51 8.80 0.65
C ALA A 278 11.25 7.56 1.52
N THR A 279 11.05 7.77 2.81
CA THR A 279 10.73 6.71 3.76
C THR A 279 9.29 6.27 3.61
N ASP A 280 9.02 5.03 3.98
CA ASP A 280 7.67 4.60 4.33
C ASP A 280 7.46 4.86 5.83
N ASP A 281 6.33 5.45 6.20
CA ASP A 281 6.17 6.06 7.52
C ASP A 281 4.98 5.47 8.26
N PHE A 282 5.19 5.12 9.53
CA PHE A 282 4.11 4.76 10.45
C PHE A 282 3.77 5.98 11.31
N TYR A 283 2.56 6.51 11.15
CA TYR A 283 2.11 7.74 11.82
C TYR A 283 1.14 7.46 12.95
N LEU A 284 1.28 8.21 14.05
CA LEU A 284 0.18 8.48 14.97
C LEU A 284 -0.61 9.66 14.42
N VAL A 285 -1.89 9.45 14.09
CA VAL A 285 -2.70 10.42 13.37
C VAL A 285 -3.41 11.37 14.33
N SER A 286 -3.12 12.65 14.19
CA SER A 286 -3.86 13.79 14.74
C SER A 286 -4.81 14.39 13.69
N HIS A 287 -6.01 14.75 14.14
CA HIS A 287 -7.04 15.40 13.31
C HIS A 287 -6.63 16.81 12.89
N GLY A 288 -7.05 17.22 11.69
CA GLY A 288 -6.92 18.58 11.16
C GLY A 288 -5.54 18.93 10.60
N LEU A 289 -4.58 18.00 10.60
CA LEU A 289 -3.22 18.26 10.14
C LEU A 289 -2.97 17.83 8.69
N TRP A 290 -2.03 18.54 8.06
CA TRP A 290 -1.37 18.16 6.82
C TRP A 290 -0.05 17.41 7.13
N TYR A 291 0.12 16.25 6.50
CA TYR A 291 1.23 15.31 6.74
C TYR A 291 2.37 15.43 5.74
N GLY A 292 2.31 16.43 4.86
CA GLY A 292 3.49 16.88 4.12
C GLY A 292 3.50 16.59 2.63
N TRP A 293 2.83 15.56 2.13
CA TRP A 293 2.72 15.33 0.68
C TRP A 293 1.97 16.51 0.01
N PRO A 294 2.43 17.02 -1.15
CA PRO A 294 3.48 16.50 -2.03
C PRO A 294 4.89 17.04 -1.76
N ASP A 295 5.14 17.78 -0.68
CA ASP A 295 6.37 18.55 -0.47
C ASP A 295 7.30 18.05 0.64
N TYR A 296 6.86 17.09 1.44
CA TYR A 296 7.62 16.53 2.55
C TYR A 296 7.47 15.00 2.59
N SER A 297 8.52 14.32 3.05
CA SER A 297 8.56 12.88 3.34
C SER A 297 9.20 12.68 4.71
N GLY A 298 8.57 11.90 5.59
CA GLY A 298 9.07 11.69 6.95
C GLY A 298 9.21 12.98 7.80
N GLY A 299 8.42 14.01 7.50
CA GLY A 299 8.52 15.33 8.16
C GLY A 299 9.62 16.25 7.60
N GLU A 300 10.37 15.82 6.58
CA GLU A 300 11.45 16.61 5.98
C GLU A 300 11.09 17.11 4.57
N PRO A 301 11.46 18.34 4.20
CA PRO A 301 11.12 18.90 2.90
C PRO A 301 11.91 18.20 1.79
N VAL A 302 11.23 17.89 0.69
CA VAL A 302 11.82 17.17 -0.47
C VAL A 302 12.88 17.99 -1.22
N SER A 303 13.07 19.27 -0.84
CA SER A 303 14.15 20.12 -1.33
C SER A 303 15.51 19.84 -0.68
N LEU A 304 15.59 18.96 0.33
CA LEU A 304 16.88 18.54 0.89
C LEU A 304 17.66 17.66 -0.10
N PRO A 305 19.02 17.75 -0.12
CA PRO A 305 19.88 17.00 -1.04
C PRO A 305 19.65 15.49 -1.07
N ARG A 306 19.26 14.87 0.05
CA ARG A 306 19.03 13.42 0.14
C ARG A 306 17.89 12.92 -0.74
N PHE A 307 16.96 13.80 -1.12
CA PHE A 307 15.80 13.46 -1.95
C PHE A 307 16.06 13.66 -3.44
N ARG A 308 17.24 14.17 -3.81
CA ARG A 308 17.62 14.36 -5.20
C ARG A 308 17.79 13.00 -5.87
N PRO A 309 17.04 12.70 -6.95
CA PRO A 309 17.25 11.47 -7.70
C PRO A 309 18.64 11.45 -8.34
N SER A 310 19.28 10.28 -8.36
CA SER A 310 20.57 10.06 -9.00
C SER A 310 20.55 10.53 -10.47
N GLY A 311 21.50 11.40 -10.85
CA GLY A 311 21.54 12.01 -12.18
C GLY A 311 20.43 13.01 -12.49
N GLY A 312 19.49 13.24 -11.57
CA GLY A 312 18.34 14.14 -11.75
C GLY A 312 18.51 15.53 -11.13
N VAL A 313 17.42 16.27 -11.13
CA VAL A 313 17.32 17.64 -10.59
C VAL A 313 16.76 17.58 -9.16
N GLN A 314 17.24 18.47 -8.28
CA GLN A 314 16.70 18.61 -6.93
C GLN A 314 15.20 18.98 -6.98
N PRO A 315 14.31 18.21 -6.34
CA PRO A 315 12.91 18.58 -6.22
C PRO A 315 12.75 19.93 -5.51
N THR A 316 11.80 20.73 -5.97
CA THR A 316 11.39 21.99 -5.30
C THR A 316 10.00 21.85 -4.73
N LEU A 317 9.66 22.68 -3.72
CA LEU A 317 8.35 22.66 -3.07
C LEU A 317 7.27 23.22 -4.01
N LEU A 318 6.17 22.50 -4.20
CA LEU A 318 5.05 22.91 -5.04
C LEU A 318 4.13 23.92 -4.32
N LEU A 319 4.00 23.82 -2.99
CA LEU A 319 3.13 24.66 -2.18
C LEU A 319 3.86 25.95 -1.78
N LYS A 320 3.21 27.08 -1.99
CA LYS A 320 3.65 28.39 -1.50
C LYS A 320 3.31 28.59 -0.03
N ASN A 321 2.16 28.07 0.40
CA ASN A 321 1.65 28.15 1.77
C ASN A 321 1.46 26.73 2.33
N GLN A 322 2.44 26.22 3.08
CA GLN A 322 2.28 24.97 3.81
C GLN A 322 1.18 25.15 4.89
N PRO A 323 0.16 24.26 4.97
CA PRO A 323 -0.91 24.36 5.95
C PRO A 323 -0.43 24.32 7.41
N ASN A 324 0.60 23.52 7.69
CA ASN A 324 1.30 23.43 8.97
C ASN A 324 2.71 22.86 8.75
N VAL A 325 3.52 22.79 9.82
CA VAL A 325 4.73 21.97 9.85
C VAL A 325 4.28 20.50 9.93
N PRO A 326 4.66 19.63 8.97
CA PRO A 326 4.24 18.23 8.99
C PRO A 326 4.70 17.50 10.24
N PRO A 327 3.87 16.64 10.85
CA PRO A 327 4.30 15.78 11.95
C PRO A 327 5.47 14.88 11.54
N THR A 328 6.37 14.59 12.48
CA THR A 328 7.35 13.52 12.32
C THR A 328 6.66 12.15 12.47
N PRO A 329 7.05 11.14 11.68
CA PRO A 329 6.58 9.76 11.85
C PRO A 329 6.77 9.24 13.28
N PHE A 330 5.91 8.30 13.69
CA PHE A 330 6.12 7.57 14.94
C PHE A 330 7.37 6.69 14.84
N VAL A 331 7.51 6.01 13.69
CA VAL A 331 8.74 5.36 13.21
C VAL A 331 8.77 5.41 11.68
N SER A 332 9.96 5.35 11.09
CA SER A 332 10.16 5.32 9.63
C SER A 332 10.86 4.04 9.19
N PHE A 333 10.34 3.46 8.13
CA PHE A 333 10.90 2.32 7.42
C PHE A 333 11.77 2.82 6.26
N PRO A 334 12.76 2.01 5.85
CA PRO A 334 13.51 2.29 4.63
C PRO A 334 12.59 2.53 3.42
N PRO A 335 13.06 3.28 2.41
CA PRO A 335 12.36 3.37 1.13
C PRO A 335 12.05 1.98 0.59
N ASN A 336 10.94 1.83 -0.15
CA ASN A 336 10.56 0.59 -0.83
C ASN A 336 10.15 -0.59 0.08
N SER A 337 10.03 -0.39 1.40
CA SER A 337 9.46 -1.40 2.32
C SER A 337 8.01 -1.78 1.95
N MET A 338 7.26 -0.84 1.38
CA MET A 338 5.83 -0.93 1.05
C MET A 338 5.02 -1.49 2.22
N ILE A 339 5.07 -0.81 3.37
CA ILE A 339 4.30 -1.17 4.56
C ILE A 339 2.78 -1.18 4.27
N ARG A 340 2.08 -2.21 4.75
CA ARG A 340 0.63 -2.36 4.57
C ARG A 340 -0.06 -2.73 5.88
N GLY A 341 -0.74 -3.87 5.94
CA GLY A 341 -1.53 -4.28 7.08
C GLY A 341 -0.67 -4.54 8.31
N PHE A 342 -1.21 -4.14 9.46
CA PHE A 342 -0.57 -4.28 10.75
C PHE A 342 -1.60 -4.54 11.84
N ASP A 343 -1.12 -5.13 12.93
CA ASP A 343 -1.94 -5.36 14.12
C ASP A 343 -1.17 -5.11 15.41
N PHE A 344 -1.91 -4.77 16.46
CA PHE A 344 -1.41 -4.65 17.82
C PHE A 344 -1.51 -6.00 18.52
N ASN A 345 -0.41 -6.42 19.14
CA ASN A 345 -0.43 -7.61 19.99
C ASN A 345 -1.03 -7.30 21.36
N TYR A 346 -2.26 -7.72 21.61
CA TYR A 346 -2.86 -7.65 22.95
C TYR A 346 -2.85 -8.99 23.70
N ASN A 347 -2.03 -9.93 23.25
CA ASN A 347 -1.82 -11.20 23.94
C ASN A 347 -0.40 -11.25 24.54
N SER A 348 -0.31 -11.12 25.87
CA SER A 348 0.97 -11.19 26.59
C SER A 348 1.66 -12.55 26.50
N LYS A 349 0.93 -13.62 26.17
CA LYS A 349 1.51 -14.94 25.91
C LYS A 349 2.21 -15.01 24.55
N PHE A 350 1.75 -14.22 23.57
CA PHE A 350 2.40 -14.15 22.28
C PHE A 350 3.68 -13.31 22.34
N GLY A 351 3.64 -12.14 22.96
CA GLY A 351 4.77 -11.20 23.00
C GLY A 351 4.47 -9.99 23.87
N PRO A 352 5.31 -8.93 23.84
CA PRO A 352 5.05 -7.71 24.58
C PRO A 352 3.69 -7.11 24.19
N TYR A 353 2.90 -6.76 25.21
CA TYR A 353 1.55 -6.24 25.05
C TYR A 353 1.58 -4.81 24.48
N GLY A 354 0.79 -4.56 23.44
CA GLY A 354 0.66 -3.28 22.76
C GLY A 354 1.65 -3.04 21.63
N ASP A 355 2.64 -3.91 21.43
CA ASP A 355 3.58 -3.77 20.31
C ASP A 355 2.90 -4.07 18.97
N VAL A 356 3.34 -3.39 17.91
CA VAL A 356 2.79 -3.54 16.56
C VAL A 356 3.60 -4.54 15.74
N TYR A 357 2.90 -5.37 14.97
CA TYR A 357 3.48 -6.24 13.95
C TYR A 357 2.93 -5.83 12.59
N ILE A 358 3.82 -5.59 11.63
CA ILE A 358 3.48 -4.98 10.34
C ILE A 358 4.06 -5.77 9.18
N ALA A 359 3.24 -5.97 8.16
CA ALA A 359 3.64 -6.56 6.89
C ALA A 359 4.39 -5.52 6.04
N GLU A 360 5.58 -5.90 5.59
CA GLU A 360 6.32 -5.18 4.57
C GLU A 360 6.18 -5.92 3.24
N PHE A 361 5.38 -5.36 2.33
CA PHE A 361 5.05 -5.97 1.03
C PHE A 361 6.27 -6.04 0.10
N GLY A 362 7.20 -5.11 0.26
CA GLY A 362 8.37 -4.93 -0.59
C GLY A 362 8.03 -4.38 -1.97
N SER A 363 9.06 -3.83 -2.65
CA SER A 363 8.84 -3.09 -3.89
C SER A 363 8.56 -3.97 -5.10
N MET A 364 7.72 -3.43 -5.99
CA MET A 364 7.40 -3.98 -7.31
C MET A 364 8.12 -3.21 -8.44
N VAL A 365 9.01 -2.27 -8.09
CA VAL A 365 9.66 -1.37 -9.06
C VAL A 365 10.56 -2.16 -10.02
N LYS A 366 10.38 -1.90 -11.32
CA LYS A 366 11.21 -2.42 -12.42
C LYS A 366 12.58 -1.72 -12.37
N THR A 367 13.66 -2.47 -12.18
CA THR A 367 15.03 -1.94 -12.31
C THR A 367 15.61 -2.21 -13.69
N THR A 368 16.48 -1.32 -14.16
CA THR A 368 17.26 -1.52 -15.40
C THR A 368 18.59 -2.21 -15.08
N LEU A 369 19.19 -2.94 -16.03
CA LEU A 369 20.48 -3.59 -15.80
C LEU A 369 21.58 -2.58 -15.39
N GLY A 370 22.23 -2.84 -14.24
CA GLY A 370 23.33 -2.03 -13.71
C GLY A 370 22.93 -1.09 -12.57
N GLU A 371 21.63 -0.99 -12.25
CA GLU A 371 21.17 -0.33 -11.03
C GLU A 371 21.19 -1.33 -9.86
N PRO A 372 21.65 -0.92 -8.66
CA PRO A 372 21.66 -1.81 -7.49
C PRO A 372 20.24 -2.30 -7.22
N MET A 373 20.06 -3.62 -7.18
CA MET A 373 18.76 -4.27 -6.91
C MET A 373 18.26 -3.83 -5.52
N PRO A 374 17.12 -3.11 -5.43
CA PRO A 374 16.65 -2.53 -4.17
C PRO A 374 16.03 -3.54 -3.21
N TYR A 375 16.09 -4.85 -3.50
CA TYR A 375 15.50 -5.88 -2.65
C TYR A 375 16.29 -6.15 -1.36
N ALA A 376 17.60 -5.87 -1.36
CA ALA A 376 18.44 -6.17 -0.21
C ALA A 376 18.10 -5.23 0.96
N GLY A 377 17.51 -5.79 2.02
CA GLY A 377 17.29 -5.06 3.28
C GLY A 377 15.98 -4.27 3.36
N THR A 378 15.10 -4.31 2.36
CA THR A 378 13.80 -3.60 2.39
C THR A 378 12.66 -4.49 1.95
N GLY A 379 11.53 -4.50 2.66
CA GLY A 379 10.36 -5.27 2.24
C GLY A 379 10.40 -6.75 2.59
N HIS A 380 9.39 -7.47 2.11
CA HIS A 380 9.32 -8.94 2.06
C HIS A 380 9.46 -9.65 3.41
N ARG A 381 8.90 -9.04 4.46
CA ARG A 381 9.07 -9.50 5.84
C ARG A 381 7.94 -9.06 6.73
N VAL A 382 7.96 -9.57 7.96
CA VAL A 382 7.20 -9.03 9.08
C VAL A 382 8.15 -8.31 10.01
N SER A 383 7.84 -7.07 10.33
CA SER A 383 8.57 -6.27 11.31
C SER A 383 7.75 -6.04 12.56
N LYS A 384 8.44 -5.88 13.68
CA LYS A 384 7.88 -5.53 14.98
C LYS A 384 8.28 -4.10 15.32
N ILE A 385 7.32 -3.27 15.69
CA ILE A 385 7.54 -1.93 16.25
C ILE A 385 7.38 -2.05 17.76
N ASP A 386 8.45 -1.77 18.51
CA ASP A 386 8.36 -1.55 19.95
C ASP A 386 7.74 -0.18 20.19
N MET A 387 6.52 -0.16 20.72
CA MET A 387 5.74 1.06 20.86
C MET A 387 6.24 1.96 22.00
N LYS A 388 7.05 1.43 22.92
CA LYS A 388 7.66 2.20 24.01
C LYS A 388 8.95 2.87 23.57
N SER A 389 9.85 2.12 22.93
CA SER A 389 11.16 2.62 22.50
C SER A 389 11.13 3.27 21.11
N ARG A 390 10.04 3.07 20.34
CA ARG A 390 9.90 3.52 18.95
C ARG A 390 11.00 2.97 18.05
N THR A 391 11.29 1.67 18.21
CA THR A 391 12.29 0.97 17.39
C THR A 391 11.65 -0.11 16.54
N ILE A 392 12.19 -0.31 15.34
CA ILE A 392 11.76 -1.34 14.40
C ILE A 392 12.78 -2.48 14.45
N ASN A 393 12.29 -3.71 14.58
CA ASN A 393 13.11 -4.91 14.49
C ASN A 393 12.47 -5.91 13.52
N THR A 394 13.28 -6.58 12.71
CA THR A 394 12.82 -7.69 11.89
C THR A 394 12.31 -8.83 12.78
N PHE A 395 11.05 -9.21 12.61
CA PHE A 395 10.43 -10.29 13.38
C PHE A 395 10.48 -11.64 12.64
N ALA A 396 10.17 -11.62 11.35
CA ALA A 396 10.31 -12.78 10.48
C ALA A 396 10.69 -12.34 9.06
N ILE A 397 11.68 -12.99 8.45
CA ILE A 397 12.18 -12.71 7.09
C ILE A 397 12.71 -14.00 6.47
N ASN A 398 12.70 -14.12 5.15
CA ASN A 398 13.42 -15.20 4.49
C ASN A 398 14.91 -15.16 4.85
N LYS A 399 15.54 -16.32 5.08
CA LYS A 399 16.97 -16.44 5.35
C LYS A 399 17.84 -15.88 4.24
N SER A 400 17.33 -15.85 3.01
CA SER A 400 17.99 -15.21 1.86
C SER A 400 18.00 -13.68 1.96
N GLY A 401 17.10 -13.07 2.74
CA GLY A 401 16.85 -11.63 2.79
C GLY A 401 16.03 -11.10 1.60
N PHE A 402 15.60 -11.97 0.69
CA PHE A 402 14.87 -11.65 -0.55
C PHE A 402 13.50 -12.35 -0.57
N PRO A 403 12.56 -11.92 -1.43
CA PRO A 403 11.37 -12.73 -1.72
C PRO A 403 11.73 -14.15 -2.18
N SER A 404 10.82 -15.09 -1.93
CA SER A 404 11.01 -16.52 -2.20
C SER A 404 11.33 -16.81 -3.66
N SER A 405 10.68 -16.10 -4.59
CA SER A 405 10.89 -16.17 -6.05
C SER A 405 12.34 -15.96 -6.47
N LEU A 406 12.99 -14.92 -5.93
CA LEU A 406 14.37 -14.55 -6.27
C LEU A 406 15.39 -15.56 -5.75
N SER A 407 15.11 -16.18 -4.60
CA SER A 407 16.00 -17.13 -3.96
C SER A 407 15.66 -18.60 -4.28
N LYS A 408 14.61 -18.84 -5.06
CA LYS A 408 14.00 -20.17 -5.27
C LYS A 408 13.70 -20.90 -3.96
N GLY A 409 13.45 -20.14 -2.90
CA GLY A 409 13.06 -20.65 -1.58
C GLY A 409 11.55 -20.82 -1.50
N GLY A 410 11.09 -21.32 -0.36
CA GLY A 410 9.66 -21.51 -0.08
C GLY A 410 9.10 -20.61 1.02
N GLY A 411 9.75 -19.48 1.31
CA GLY A 411 9.34 -18.55 2.36
C GLY A 411 8.37 -17.45 1.89
N PHE A 412 8.43 -16.27 2.50
CA PHE A 412 7.59 -15.10 2.17
C PHE A 412 7.81 -14.60 0.75
N GLU A 413 6.75 -14.04 0.17
CA GLU A 413 6.78 -13.37 -1.12
C GLU A 413 6.31 -11.94 -0.98
N ARG A 414 5.02 -11.74 -0.68
CA ARG A 414 4.38 -10.42 -0.55
C ARG A 414 3.47 -10.36 0.67
N PRO A 415 4.01 -10.30 1.90
CA PRO A 415 3.21 -10.03 3.10
C PRO A 415 2.37 -8.76 2.91
N ALA A 416 1.05 -8.88 3.05
CA ALA A 416 0.10 -7.82 2.76
C ALA A 416 -0.72 -7.40 3.98
N ASP A 417 -1.03 -8.34 4.88
CA ASP A 417 -1.81 -8.09 6.09
C ASP A 417 -1.32 -8.94 7.26
N ILE A 418 -1.56 -8.46 8.48
CA ILE A 418 -1.24 -9.12 9.75
C ILE A 418 -2.48 -9.09 10.61
N ILE A 419 -2.85 -10.25 11.19
CA ILE A 419 -3.99 -10.36 12.09
C ILE A 419 -3.60 -11.21 13.31
N PHE A 420 -3.88 -10.72 14.51
CA PHE A 420 -3.91 -11.56 15.71
C PHE A 420 -5.25 -12.26 15.84
N ALA A 421 -5.21 -13.59 15.90
CA ALA A 421 -6.39 -14.43 15.96
C ALA A 421 -6.81 -14.77 17.40
N PRO A 422 -8.07 -15.17 17.62
CA PRO A 422 -8.55 -15.60 18.94
C PRO A 422 -7.81 -16.81 19.53
N ASP A 423 -7.18 -17.64 18.70
CA ASP A 423 -6.35 -18.77 19.13
C ASP A 423 -5.00 -18.33 19.74
N GLY A 424 -4.70 -17.03 19.70
CA GLY A 424 -3.49 -16.43 20.23
C GLY A 424 -2.30 -16.47 19.26
N ALA A 425 -2.48 -16.96 18.04
CA ALA A 425 -1.49 -16.91 16.97
C ALA A 425 -1.60 -15.61 16.15
N MET A 426 -0.55 -15.33 15.38
CA MET A 426 -0.51 -14.25 14.40
C MET A 426 -0.55 -14.85 13.00
N TYR A 427 -1.41 -14.32 12.14
CA TYR A 427 -1.58 -14.74 10.76
C TYR A 427 -0.99 -13.69 9.83
N VAL A 428 -0.27 -14.15 8.81
CA VAL A 428 0.33 -13.29 7.76
C VAL A 428 -0.32 -13.64 6.44
N VAL A 429 -1.05 -12.69 5.86
CA VAL A 429 -1.60 -12.84 4.51
C VAL A 429 -0.50 -12.50 3.51
N ASP A 430 -0.12 -13.44 2.66
CA ASP A 430 0.91 -13.30 1.64
C ASP A 430 0.28 -13.40 0.25
N MET A 431 0.30 -12.31 -0.51
CA MET A 431 -0.46 -12.16 -1.76
C MET A 431 -0.01 -13.13 -2.85
N GLY A 432 1.22 -13.63 -2.80
CA GLY A 432 1.76 -14.58 -3.78
C GLY A 432 2.75 -13.98 -4.77
N LEU A 433 3.01 -14.73 -5.84
CA LEU A 433 4.03 -14.44 -6.83
C LEU A 433 3.56 -13.37 -7.82
N ASN A 434 4.43 -12.42 -8.18
CA ASN A 434 4.17 -11.50 -9.28
C ASN A 434 4.33 -12.21 -10.64
N ALA A 435 3.55 -11.79 -11.63
CA ALA A 435 3.68 -12.27 -13.01
C ALA A 435 4.95 -11.71 -13.67
N PHE A 436 5.58 -12.51 -14.54
CA PHE A 436 6.85 -12.17 -15.20
C PHE A 436 6.80 -10.86 -15.98
N TYR A 437 5.80 -10.67 -16.82
CA TYR A 437 5.73 -9.51 -17.73
C TYR A 437 5.05 -8.28 -17.10
N ASN A 438 4.38 -8.46 -15.96
CA ASN A 438 3.64 -7.39 -15.29
C ASN A 438 3.69 -7.57 -13.78
N SER A 439 4.50 -6.74 -13.12
CA SER A 439 4.63 -6.68 -11.66
C SER A 439 3.33 -6.32 -10.94
N ASP A 440 2.36 -5.71 -11.62
CA ASP A 440 1.07 -5.35 -11.00
C ASP A 440 0.07 -6.52 -11.01
N ASN A 441 0.38 -7.59 -11.74
CA ASN A 441 -0.43 -8.81 -11.80
C ASN A 441 0.22 -9.92 -10.96
N PHE A 442 -0.62 -10.77 -10.38
CA PHE A 442 -0.18 -11.89 -9.55
C PHE A 442 -0.49 -13.23 -10.23
N VAL A 443 0.29 -14.25 -9.94
CA VAL A 443 0.07 -15.60 -10.47
C VAL A 443 -1.03 -16.27 -9.62
N PRO A 444 -2.18 -16.68 -10.22
CA PRO A 444 -3.24 -17.37 -9.51
C PRO A 444 -2.74 -18.62 -8.76
N GLY A 445 -3.38 -18.96 -7.64
CA GLY A 445 -3.02 -20.14 -6.83
C GLY A 445 -1.73 -20.04 -6.01
N THR A 446 -1.02 -18.89 -6.01
CA THR A 446 0.28 -18.75 -5.34
C THR A 446 0.22 -17.99 -4.01
N GLY A 447 -0.95 -17.47 -3.65
CA GLY A 447 -1.23 -16.82 -2.37
C GLY A 447 -1.26 -17.81 -1.22
N VAL A 448 -0.77 -17.34 -0.06
CA VAL A 448 -0.57 -18.16 1.15
C VAL A 448 -1.01 -17.38 2.38
N ILE A 449 -1.53 -18.09 3.37
CA ILE A 449 -1.67 -17.57 4.72
C ILE A 449 -0.70 -18.35 5.61
N TRP A 450 0.20 -17.63 6.27
CA TRP A 450 1.12 -18.20 7.24
C TRP A 450 0.56 -18.05 8.65
N ARG A 451 0.77 -19.05 9.50
CA ARG A 451 0.49 -18.97 10.93
C ARG A 451 1.79 -18.93 11.70
N ILE A 452 1.93 -17.94 12.57
CA ILE A 452 3.03 -17.76 13.51
C ILE A 452 2.50 -17.93 14.92
N TYR A 453 3.15 -18.78 15.71
CA TYR A 453 2.74 -19.09 17.08
C TYR A 453 3.92 -19.06 18.04
N LYS A 454 3.63 -18.84 19.33
CA LYS A 454 4.63 -18.96 20.40
C LYS A 454 4.91 -20.44 20.67
N LYS A 455 6.18 -20.84 20.70
CA LYS A 455 6.57 -22.19 21.11
C LYS A 455 6.46 -22.32 22.63
N GLU A 456 5.94 -23.44 23.10
CA GLU A 456 6.05 -23.79 24.51
C GLU A 456 7.53 -24.03 24.83
N LEU A 457 7.98 -23.55 25.98
CA LEU A 457 9.33 -23.79 26.47
C LEU A 457 9.42 -25.27 26.86
N THR A 458 9.99 -26.09 25.98
CA THR A 458 10.36 -27.48 26.29
C THR A 458 11.60 -27.56 27.15
#